data_AF-A0A923SP02-F1
#
_entry.id   AF-A0A923SP02-F1
#
_cell.length_a   1.000
_cell.length_b   1.000
_cell.length_c   1.000
_cell.angle_alpha   90.00
_cell.angle_beta   90.00
_cell.angle_gamma   90.00
#
_symmetry.space_group_name_H-M   'P 1'
#
loop_
_entity.id
_entity.type
_entity.pdbx_description
1 polymer ?
#
loop_
_entity_poly.entity_id
_entity_poly.type
_entity_poly.pdbx_seq_one_letter_code
_entity_poly.pdbx_strand_id
1 'polypeptide(L)' 'MRNQLSVILDLNEAHCHTLGQLTVDRPLGSVPFGGKFRLVDFPLSAASNAGVTKTMMGFQLV' A
#
# COMPACT_ATOMS: atom_id res chain seq x y z
N MET A 1 24.03 -9.74 16.38
CA MET A 1 22.64 -10.07 15.97
C MET A 1 22.13 -8.89 15.16
N ARG A 2 21.74 -9.05 13.89
CA ARG A 2 21.12 -7.96 13.12
C ARG A 2 19.62 -7.92 13.48
N ASN A 3 19.15 -6.87 14.15
CA ASN A 3 17.72 -6.62 14.29
C ASN A 3 17.13 -6.44 12.87
N GLN A 4 16.41 -7.44 12.40
CA GLN A 4 15.71 -7.42 11.12
C GLN A 4 14.28 -6.99 11.40
N LEU A 5 13.90 -5.80 10.94
CA LEU A 5 12.53 -5.29 11.04
C LEU A 5 11.83 -5.54 9.70
N SER A 6 10.55 -5.90 9.75
CA SER A 6 9.71 -6.15 8.57
C SER A 6 8.40 -5.40 8.68
N VAL A 7 7.90 -4.91 7.55
CA VAL A 7 6.60 -4.22 7.46
C VAL A 7 5.63 -5.07 6.67
N ILE A 8 4.41 -5.20 7.18
CA ILE A 8 3.26 -5.80 6.49
C ILE A 8 2.29 -4.66 6.19
N LEU A 9 1.99 -4.47 4.91
CA LEU A 9 1.00 -3.51 4.44
C LEU A 9 -0.25 -4.28 4.02
N ASP A 10 -1.31 -4.15 4.78
CA ASP A 10 -2.64 -4.64 4.38
C ASP A 10 -3.33 -3.56 3.55
N LEU A 11 -3.55 -3.85 2.27
CA LEU A 11 -4.22 -2.97 1.32
C LEU A 11 -5.56 -3.58 0.88
N ASN A 12 -6.06 -4.56 1.65
CA ASN A 12 -7.33 -5.22 1.41
C ASN A 12 -8.49 -4.36 1.92
N GLU A 13 -8.92 -3.43 1.08
CA GLU A 13 -10.14 -2.66 1.32
C GLU A 13 -11.11 -2.92 0.16
N ALA A 14 -11.77 -4.08 0.24
CA ALA A 14 -12.79 -4.45 -0.73
C ALA A 14 -13.91 -3.41 -0.68
N HIS A 15 -14.13 -2.72 -1.80
CA HIS A 15 -15.20 -1.73 -1.95
C HIS A 15 -15.16 -0.62 -0.89
N CYS A 16 -14.08 0.18 -0.89
CA CYS A 16 -14.05 1.43 -0.15
C CYS A 16 -15.18 2.36 -0.64
N HIS A 17 -16.33 2.33 0.03
CA HIS A 17 -17.54 3.07 -0.35
C HIS A 17 -17.28 4.58 -0.47
N THR A 18 -16.28 5.07 0.25
CA THR A 18 -15.82 6.47 0.23
C THR A 18 -15.11 6.85 -1.08
N LEU A 19 -14.39 5.93 -1.71
CA LEU A 19 -13.66 6.17 -2.96
C LEU A 19 -14.44 5.72 -4.21
N GLY A 20 -15.50 4.94 -4.03
CA GLY A 20 -16.45 4.60 -5.08
C GLY A 20 -15.78 3.92 -6.28
N GLN A 21 -15.99 4.49 -7.48
CA GLN A 21 -15.48 3.96 -8.75
C GLN A 21 -13.95 3.85 -8.81
N LEU A 22 -13.21 4.55 -7.94
CA LEU A 22 -11.75 4.45 -7.90
C LEU A 22 -11.25 3.10 -7.39
N THR A 23 -12.06 2.35 -6.63
CA THR A 23 -11.68 1.06 -6.03
C THR A 23 -12.50 -0.12 -6.54
N VAL A 24 -13.24 0.05 -7.66
CA VAL A 24 -14.05 -1.03 -8.27
C VAL A 24 -13.16 -2.05 -8.96
N ASP A 25 -12.28 -1.59 -9.86
CA ASP A 25 -11.43 -2.48 -10.68
C ASP A 25 -9.98 -2.55 -10.18
N ARG A 26 -9.68 -1.96 -9.02
CA ARG A 26 -8.32 -1.92 -8.47
C ARG A 26 -8.31 -1.92 -6.95
N PRO A 27 -7.29 -2.53 -6.33
CA PRO A 27 -7.10 -2.42 -4.88
C PRO A 27 -6.77 -0.99 -4.47
N LEU A 28 -7.10 -0.63 -3.22
CA LEU A 28 -6.86 0.70 -2.63
C LEU A 28 -5.43 1.18 -2.84
N GLY A 29 -4.45 0.29 -2.65
CA GLY A 29 -3.04 0.62 -2.81
C GLY A 29 -2.66 1.15 -4.20
N SER A 30 -3.44 0.82 -5.25
CA SER A 30 -3.21 1.25 -6.63
C SER A 30 -3.94 2.54 -7.02
N VAL A 31 -4.72 3.14 -6.11
CA VAL A 31 -5.44 4.39 -6.39
C VAL A 31 -4.43 5.52 -6.65
N PRO A 32 -4.55 6.25 -7.79
CA PRO A 32 -3.64 7.33 -8.12
C PRO A 32 -3.84 8.53 -7.18
N PHE A 33 -2.73 9.18 -6.82
CA PHE A 33 -2.69 10.36 -5.96
C PHE A 33 -1.66 11.37 -6.47
N GLY A 34 -2.05 12.66 -6.50
CA GLY A 34 -1.14 13.75 -6.87
C GLY A 34 -0.54 13.66 -8.29
N GLY A 35 -1.17 12.91 -9.19
CA GLY A 35 -0.78 12.79 -10.60
C GLY A 35 0.44 11.93 -10.90
N LYS A 36 1.20 11.48 -9.89
CA LYS A 36 2.43 10.67 -10.08
C LYS A 36 2.58 9.49 -9.11
N PHE A 37 1.82 9.49 -8.02
CA PHE A 37 1.96 8.49 -6.97
C PHE A 37 0.72 7.62 -6.90
N ARG A 38 0.86 6.48 -6.23
CA ARG A 38 -0.23 5.63 -5.77
C ARG A 38 -0.26 5.68 -4.25
N LEU A 39 -1.41 5.38 -3.65
CA LEU A 39 -1.53 5.38 -2.18
C LEU A 39 -0.50 4.48 -1.48
N VAL A 40 -0.11 3.35 -2.09
CA VAL A 40 0.93 2.46 -1.54
C VAL A 40 2.33 3.09 -1.47
N ASP A 41 2.62 4.11 -2.29
CA ASP A 41 3.98 4.68 -2.36
C ASP A 41 4.35 5.43 -1.07
N PHE A 42 3.36 5.92 -0.31
CA PHE A 42 3.57 6.63 0.96
C PHE A 42 4.08 5.72 2.09
N PRO A 43 3.38 4.62 2.47
CA PRO A 43 3.90 3.70 3.48
C PRO A 43 5.20 3.01 3.04
N LEU A 44 5.39 2.79 1.73
CA LEU A 44 6.66 2.30 1.19
C LEU A 44 7.82 3.27 1.41
N SER A 45 7.59 4.55 1.11
CA SER A 45 8.58 5.60 1.33
C SER A 45 8.91 5.74 2.82
N ALA A 46 7.91 5.64 3.69
CA ALA A 46 8.09 5.64 5.14
C ALA A 46 8.94 4.44 5.61
N ALA A 47 8.63 3.21 5.14
CA ALA A 47 9.40 2.01 5.46
C ALA A 47 10.86 2.13 4.99
N SER A 48 11.08 2.60 3.75
CA SER A 48 12.41 2.84 3.21
C SER A 48 13.18 3.90 4.01
N ASN A 49 12.53 5.00 4.38
CA ASN A 49 13.15 6.07 5.17
C ASN A 49 13.49 5.63 6.60
N ALA A 50 12.74 4.66 7.14
CA ALA A 50 13.04 4.00 8.41
C ALA A 50 14.13 2.90 8.31
N GLY A 51 14.71 2.67 7.14
CA GLY A 51 15.71 1.63 6.91
C GLY A 51 15.16 0.21 6.87
N VAL A 52 13.84 0.04 6.71
CA VAL A 52 13.20 -1.27 6.57
C VAL A 52 13.36 -1.76 5.13
N THR A 53 14.01 -2.91 4.96
CA THR A 53 14.28 -3.50 3.63
C THR A 53 13.40 -4.70 3.31
N LYS A 54 12.63 -5.20 4.28
CA LYS A 54 11.71 -6.32 4.12
C LYS A 54 10.27 -5.81 4.23
N THR A 55 9.57 -5.82 3.10
CA THR A 55 8.17 -5.42 3.03
C THR A 55 7.35 -6.50 2.35
N MET A 56 6.21 -6.82 2.97
CA MET A 56 5.18 -7.69 2.40
C MET A 56 3.91 -6.86 2.20
N MET A 57 3.24 -7.04 1.07
CA MET A 57 1.96 -6.40 0.79
C MET A 57 0.90 -7.47 0.56
N GLY A 58 -0.22 -7.35 1.25
CA GLY A 58 -1.43 -8.12 0.98
C GLY A 58 -2.40 -7.31 0.13
N PHE A 59 -2.89 -7.89 -0.96
CA PHE A 59 -3.99 -7.34 -1.74
C PHE A 59 -4.89 -8.47 -2.22
N GLN A 60 -6.21 -8.26 -2.17
CA GLN A 60 -7.18 -9.14 -2.80
C GLN A 60 -7.17 -8.85 -4.31
N LEU A 61 -6.89 -9.86 -5.14
CA LEU A 61 -7.18 -9.77 -6.56
C LEU A 61 -8.70 -9.80 -6.71
N VAL A 62 -9.25 -8.70 -7.23
CA VAL A 62 -10.64 -8.62 -7.72
C VAL A 62 -10.83 -9.54 -8.92
#